data_AF-A0A9P8W6G4-F1
#
_entry.id   AF-A0A9P8W6G4-F1
#
_cell.length_a   1.000
_cell.length_b   1.000
_cell.length_c   1.000
_cell.angle_alpha   90.00
_cell.angle_beta   90.00
_cell.angle_gamma   90.00
#
_symmetry.space_group_name_H-M   'P 1'
#
loop_
_entity.id
_entity.type
_entity.pdbx_description
1 polymer ?
#
loop_
_entity_poly.entity_id
_entity_poly.type
_entity_poly.pdbx_seq_one_letter_code
_entity_poly.pdbx_strand_id
1 'polypeptide(L)'
;MLPTAVLRAAARGPKPNITGFNMRAFQQSTGTPRYDPWERNEAWRYTGTFSRWNRFKSGFPGLGIATVAFAGYCGYEYFFLEDEHHHGEGHGEAHH
;
A
#
# COMPACT_ATOMS: atom_id res chain seq x y z
N MET A 1 -13.94 15.31 -40.80
CA MET A 1 -13.82 16.64 -40.16
C MET A 1 -15.13 16.97 -39.45
N LEU A 2 -15.20 16.81 -38.12
CA LEU A 2 -16.29 17.38 -37.30
C LEU A 2 -15.78 18.14 -36.05
N PRO A 3 -14.67 18.92 -36.12
CA PRO A 3 -14.25 19.76 -34.99
C PRO A 3 -15.33 20.78 -34.60
N THR A 4 -16.19 21.14 -35.54
CA THR A 4 -17.30 22.08 -35.38
C THR A 4 -18.40 21.60 -34.44
N ALA A 5 -18.67 20.29 -34.33
CA ALA A 5 -19.72 19.77 -33.46
C ALA A 5 -19.31 19.83 -31.98
N VAL A 6 -18.06 19.45 -31.68
CA VAL A 6 -17.50 19.51 -30.32
C VAL A 6 -17.35 20.95 -29.85
N LEU A 7 -16.89 21.86 -30.71
CA LEU A 7 -16.80 23.28 -30.40
C LEU A 7 -18.18 23.92 -30.15
N ARG A 8 -19.20 23.53 -30.92
CA ARG A 8 -20.58 24.02 -30.71
C ARG A 8 -21.23 23.45 -29.44
N ALA A 9 -20.89 22.22 -29.06
CA ALA A 9 -21.30 21.63 -27.80
C ALA A 9 -20.61 22.30 -26.60
N ALA A 10 -19.32 22.65 -26.72
CA ALA A 10 -18.57 23.40 -25.71
C ALA A 10 -19.01 24.87 -25.60
N ALA A 11 -19.52 25.47 -26.69
CA ALA A 11 -20.07 26.83 -26.71
C ALA A 11 -21.43 26.94 -25.99
N ARG A 12 -22.17 25.83 -25.87
CA ARG A 12 -23.31 25.74 -24.97
C ARG A 12 -22.72 25.55 -23.58
N GLY A 13 -22.84 26.57 -22.73
CA GLY A 13 -22.32 26.56 -21.36
C GLY A 13 -22.71 25.30 -20.56
N PRO A 14 -22.11 25.08 -19.39
CA PRO A 14 -22.26 23.85 -18.63
C PRO A 14 -23.73 23.41 -18.54
N LYS A 15 -24.02 22.15 -18.88
CA LYS A 15 -25.37 21.59 -18.90
C LYS A 15 -26.04 21.90 -17.54
N PRO A 16 -27.23 22.53 -17.52
CA PRO A 16 -27.88 22.89 -16.28
C PRO A 16 -28.14 21.64 -15.46
N ASN A 17 -27.64 21.61 -14.22
CA ASN A 17 -27.93 20.50 -13.33
C ASN A 17 -29.34 20.66 -12.75
N ILE A 18 -30.21 19.72 -13.09
CA ILE A 18 -31.60 19.61 -12.62
C ILE A 18 -31.65 19.36 -11.10
N THR A 19 -30.63 18.71 -10.53
CA THR A 19 -30.54 18.42 -9.10
C THR A 19 -29.89 19.54 -8.28
N GLY A 20 -29.39 20.60 -8.93
CA GLY A 20 -28.69 21.70 -8.25
C GLY A 20 -27.32 21.34 -7.64
N PHE A 21 -26.92 20.07 -7.66
CA PHE A 21 -25.65 19.60 -7.09
C PHE A 21 -24.44 19.96 -7.97
N ASN A 22 -23.51 20.76 -7.48
CA ASN A 22 -22.32 21.14 -8.25
C ASN A 22 -21.08 20.38 -7.76
N MET A 23 -20.58 19.44 -8.58
CA MET A 23 -19.41 18.62 -8.25
C MET A 23 -18.14 19.45 -8.02
N ARG A 24 -17.94 20.53 -8.79
CA ARG A 24 -16.77 21.41 -8.63
C ARG A 24 -16.85 22.20 -7.33
N ALA A 25 -18.03 22.71 -6.99
CA ALA A 25 -18.25 23.40 -5.72
C ALA A 25 -18.04 22.45 -4.53
N PHE A 26 -18.50 21.20 -4.65
CA PHE A 26 -18.25 20.16 -3.63
C PHE A 26 -16.75 19.90 -3.47
N GLN A 27 -16.01 19.67 -4.56
CA GLN A 27 -14.56 19.46 -4.51
C GLN A 27 -13.80 20.63 -3.87
N GLN A 28 -14.24 21.87 -4.11
CA GLN A 28 -13.69 23.06 -3.46
C GLN A 28 -13.99 23.10 -1.95
N SER A 29 -15.14 22.56 -1.53
CA SER A 29 -15.54 22.49 -0.12
C SER A 29 -14.99 21.30 0.66
N THR A 30 -14.49 20.24 0.00
CA THR A 30 -13.99 19.02 0.67
C THR A 30 -12.63 19.16 1.36
N GLY A 31 -12.02 20.35 1.34
CA GLY A 31 -10.76 20.61 2.03
C GLY A 31 -10.91 20.57 3.55
N THR A 32 -9.85 20.18 4.26
CA THR A 32 -9.79 20.36 5.71
C THR A 32 -9.76 21.85 6.04
N PRO A 33 -10.68 22.36 6.87
CA PRO A 33 -10.68 23.77 7.26
C PRO A 33 -9.36 24.11 7.96
N ARG A 34 -8.88 25.35 7.76
CA ARG A 34 -7.60 25.80 8.32
C ARG A 34 -7.57 25.79 9.85
N TYR A 35 -8.73 25.91 10.48
CA TYR A 35 -8.87 25.88 11.93
C TYR A 35 -10.10 25.05 12.28
N ASP A 36 -9.88 23.92 12.95
CA ASP A 36 -10.94 23.09 13.49
C ASP A 36 -11.04 23.34 15.01
N PRO A 37 -12.16 23.86 15.53
CA PRO A 37 -12.33 24.10 16.96
C PRO A 37 -12.28 22.80 17.79
N TRP A 38 -12.45 21.63 17.18
CA TRP A 38 -12.43 20.33 17.85
C TRP A 38 -11.09 19.60 17.76
N GLU A 39 -10.09 20.15 17.08
CA GLU A 39 -8.81 19.49 16.85
C GLU A 39 -8.19 18.95 18.15
N ARG A 40 -8.18 19.78 19.20
CA ARG A 40 -7.67 19.38 20.52
C ARG A 40 -8.49 18.27 21.18
N ASN A 41 -9.80 18.25 20.96
CA ASN A 41 -10.70 17.22 21.48
C ASN A 41 -10.57 15.90 20.71
N GLU A 42 -10.17 15.94 19.43
CA GLU A 42 -9.95 14.74 18.62
C GLU A 42 -8.51 14.22 18.69
N ALA A 43 -7.56 15.02 19.19
CA ALA A 43 -6.13 14.68 19.25
C ALA A 43 -5.83 13.34 19.94
N TRP A 44 -6.58 12.95 20.99
CA TRP A 44 -6.36 11.70 21.71
C TRP A 44 -6.53 10.46 20.82
N ARG A 45 -7.34 10.54 19.75
CA ARG A 45 -7.59 9.43 18.81
C ARG A 45 -6.37 9.07 17.98
N TYR A 46 -5.43 10.01 17.85
CA TYR A 46 -4.29 9.90 16.94
C TYR A 46 -2.94 10.06 17.63
N THR A 47 -2.93 10.22 18.96
CA THR A 47 -1.72 10.39 19.77
C THR A 47 -1.50 9.18 20.68
N GLY A 48 -0.30 9.07 21.27
CA GLY A 48 0.05 7.99 22.20
C GLY A 48 -0.08 6.60 21.58
N THR A 49 -0.81 5.71 22.26
CA THR A 49 -1.07 4.31 21.84
C THR A 49 -1.78 4.20 20.49
N PHE A 50 -2.59 5.19 20.11
CA PHE A 50 -3.33 5.19 18.85
C PHE A 50 -2.62 5.95 17.71
N SER A 51 -1.37 6.36 17.92
CA SER A 51 -0.55 6.93 16.85
C SER A 51 -0.40 5.98 15.68
N ARG A 52 -0.18 6.53 14.48
CA ARG A 52 -0.04 5.74 13.26
C ARG A 52 1.04 4.67 13.40
N TRP A 53 2.16 5.00 14.03
CA TRP A 53 3.27 4.07 14.25
C TRP A 53 2.92 2.94 15.22
N ASN A 54 2.27 3.27 16.35
CA ASN A 54 1.92 2.25 17.34
C ASN A 54 0.89 1.25 16.83
N ARG A 55 0.03 1.64 15.88
CA ARG A 55 -0.87 0.69 15.19
C ARG A 55 -0.12 -0.34 14.34
N PHE A 56 1.01 0.03 13.75
CA PHE A 56 1.78 -0.87 12.88
C PHE A 56 2.90 -1.63 13.61
N LYS A 57 3.38 -1.11 14.74
CA LYS A 57 4.48 -1.73 15.52
C LYS A 57 4.19 -3.19 15.91
N SER A 58 2.93 -3.54 16.17
CA SER A 58 2.51 -4.91 16.52
C SER A 58 2.02 -5.73 15.31
N GLY A 59 2.18 -5.25 14.08
CA GLY A 59 1.69 -5.95 12.88
C GLY A 59 2.41 -7.26 12.57
N PHE A 60 3.69 -7.39 12.97
CA PHE A 60 4.50 -8.59 12.73
C PHE A 60 5.21 -9.03 14.01
N PRO A 61 4.46 -9.58 14.99
CA PRO A 61 5.07 -10.09 16.20
C PRO A 61 6.00 -11.26 15.85
N GLY A 62 7.24 -11.20 16.34
CA GLY A 62 8.21 -12.30 16.14
C GLY A 62 8.96 -12.30 14.81
N LEU A 63 8.73 -11.37 13.88
CA LEU A 63 9.46 -11.32 12.60
C LEU A 63 10.98 -11.21 12.80
N GLY A 64 11.43 -10.45 13.80
CA GLY A 64 12.86 -10.37 14.12
C GLY A 64 13.44 -11.72 14.57
N ILE A 65 12.76 -12.43 15.47
CA ILE A 65 13.20 -13.74 15.97
C ILE A 65 13.18 -14.77 14.84
N ALA A 66 12.11 -14.80 14.05
CA ALA A 66 11.98 -15.70 12.91
C ALA A 66 13.09 -15.48 11.88
N THR A 67 13.41 -14.22 11.58
CA THR A 67 14.49 -13.88 10.63
C THR A 67 15.84 -14.37 11.14
N VAL A 68 16.14 -14.17 12.43
CA VAL A 68 17.40 -14.63 13.02
C VAL A 68 17.47 -16.16 13.06
N ALA A 69 16.41 -16.83 13.46
CA ALA A 69 16.34 -18.29 13.48
C ALA A 69 16.51 -18.88 12.07
N PHE A 70 15.83 -18.30 11.08
CA PHE A 70 15.93 -18.70 9.69
C PHE A 70 17.35 -18.50 9.14
N ALA A 71 17.95 -17.34 9.36
CA ALA A 71 19.32 -17.07 8.94
C ALA A 71 20.33 -18.02 9.64
N GLY A 72 20.13 -18.29 10.93
CA GLY A 72 20.95 -19.26 11.67
C GLY A 72 20.81 -20.68 11.12
N TYR A 73 19.60 -21.09 10.74
CA TYR A 73 19.36 -22.38 10.09
C TYR A 73 20.02 -22.46 8.72
N CYS A 74 19.84 -21.45 7.85
CA CYS A 74 20.51 -21.42 6.54
C CYS A 74 22.04 -21.43 6.69
N GLY A 75 22.59 -20.70 7.65
CA GLY A 75 24.03 -20.74 7.94
C GLY A 75 24.48 -22.13 8.44
N TYR A 76 23.70 -22.76 9.30
CA TYR A 76 23.98 -24.12 9.77
C TYR A 76 23.92 -25.14 8.63
N GLU A 77 22.91 -25.05 7.76
CA GLU A 77 22.78 -25.88 6.56
C GLU A 77 23.99 -25.70 5.64
N TYR A 78 24.33 -24.45 5.33
CA TYR A 78 25.45 -24.11 4.45
C TYR A 78 26.83 -24.55 4.97
N PHE A 79 27.07 -24.45 6.28
CA PHE A 79 28.39 -24.77 6.84
C PHE A 79 28.52 -26.21 7.37
N PHE A 80 27.43 -26.88 7.74
CA PHE A 80 27.49 -28.17 8.44
C PHE A 80 26.69 -29.28 7.75
N LEU A 81 25.66 -29.00 6.95
CA LEU A 81 24.91 -30.04 6.23
C LEU A 81 25.36 -30.21 4.77
N GLU A 82 25.83 -29.14 4.11
CA GLU A 82 26.37 -29.24 2.74
C GLU A 82 27.64 -30.12 2.68
N ASP A 83 28.47 -30.18 3.72
CA ASP A 83 29.71 -30.99 3.72
C ASP A 83 29.48 -32.52 3.77
N GLU A 84 28.29 -33.01 4.14
CA GLU A 84 28.01 -34.46 4.25
C GLU A 84 27.28 -35.06 3.03
N HIS A 85 26.72 -34.26 2.10
CA HIS A 85 25.81 -34.73 1.04
C HIS A 85 26.30 -34.51 -0.42
N HIS A 86 27.58 -34.26 -0.64
CA HIS A 86 28.20 -34.29 -1.98
C HIS A 86 28.59 -35.72 -2.41
N HIS A 87 27.60 -36.60 -2.52
CA HIS A 87 27.63 -37.74 -3.44
C HIS A 87 26.39 -37.69 -4.34
N GLY A 88 26.28 -36.63 -5.13
CA GLY A 88 25.43 -36.61 -6.31
C GLY A 88 26.08 -37.45 -7.40
N GLU A 89 25.70 -38.73 -7.49
CA GLU A 89 25.91 -39.54 -8.67
C GLU A 89 25.30 -38.84 -9.90
N GLY A 90 26.16 -38.52 -10.86
CA GLY A 90 25.73 -38.25 -12.22
C GLY A 90 25.37 -39.57 -12.89
N HIS A 91 24.10 -39.79 -13.18
CA HIS A 91 23.67 -40.75 -14.19
C HIS A 91 22.71 -40.05 -15.16
N GLY A 92 23.30 -39.56 -16.25
CA GLY A 92 22.58 -39.43 -17.50
C GLY A 92 22.44 -40.82 -18.11
N GLU A 93 21.21 -41.25 -18.35
CA GLU A 93 20.95 -42.43 -19.18
C GLU A 93 19.86 -42.06 -20.19
N ALA A 94 20.32 -41.62 -21.35
CA ALA A 94 19.62 -41.90 -22.60
C ALA A 94 19.99 -43.34 -22.96
N HIS A 95 19.02 -44.22 -23.23
CA HIS A 95 19.07 -45.28 -24.27
C HIS A 95 17.73 -46.04 -24.32
N HIS A 96 17.17 -46.10 -25.55
CA HIS A 96 16.02 -46.88 -26.07
C HIS A 96 14.61 -46.26 -26.02
#